data_AF-A0A3A9ETP2-F1
#
_entry.id   AF-A0A3A9ETP2-F1
#
_cell.length_a   1.000
_cell.length_b   1.000
_cell.length_c   1.000
_cell.angle_alpha   90.00
_cell.angle_beta   90.00
_cell.angle_gamma   90.00
#
_symmetry.space_group_name_H-M   'P 1'
#
loop_
_entity.id
_entity.type
_entity.pdbx_description
1 polymer ?
#
loop_
_entity_poly.entity_id
_entity_poly.type
_entity_poly.pdbx_seq_one_letter_code
_entity_poly.pdbx_strand_id
1 'polypeptide(L)'
;MIGGTNMNIEITEEYKASLVPFPKETLEPLKLPTEIFEFLTETGLPLHAGYEITPNAPLTFLSMPTIKKYPYLQHQYLQIGSLDEMGELAINLTFQSVYQIQIVNDNGYDMAILYLMNYSLSQFVDCLGLWLSFYPQFRDEIARNLVLDPKFSLFEHEEMYNPILNKLKEVDPKSMRQKKFFWRRMCEPDII
;
A
#
# COMPACT_ATOMS: atom_id res chain seq x y z
N MET A 1 -3.07 28.87 -15.31
CA MET A 1 -2.04 27.91 -14.86
C MET A 1 -2.18 27.80 -13.36
N ILE A 2 -2.87 26.76 -12.89
CA ILE A 2 -2.89 26.42 -11.47
C ILE A 2 -1.51 25.79 -11.24
N GLY A 3 -0.65 26.51 -10.53
CA GLY A 3 0.74 26.12 -10.36
C GLY A 3 0.80 24.81 -9.59
N GLY A 4 1.47 23.80 -10.15
CA GLY A 4 1.78 22.59 -9.42
C GLY A 4 2.54 22.97 -8.15
N THR A 5 1.88 22.88 -7.01
CA THR A 5 2.53 23.02 -5.71
C THR A 5 3.63 21.97 -5.63
N ASN A 6 4.84 22.41 -5.29
CA ASN A 6 5.99 21.56 -5.11
C ASN A 6 5.77 20.72 -3.83
N MET A 7 5.02 19.62 -3.96
CA MET A 7 4.72 18.74 -2.84
C MET A 7 6.02 18.09 -2.35
N ASN A 8 6.25 18.12 -1.05
CA ASN A 8 7.42 17.47 -0.48
C ASN A 8 7.14 15.97 -0.33
N ILE A 9 7.78 15.13 -1.13
CA ILE A 9 7.57 13.68 -1.16
C ILE A 9 8.86 12.99 -0.72
N GLU A 10 8.97 12.79 0.58
CA GLU A 10 10.09 12.11 1.24
C GLU A 10 9.56 11.18 2.33
N ILE A 11 10.32 10.14 2.65
CA ILE A 11 10.01 9.26 3.77
C ILE A 11 10.40 10.00 5.05
N THR A 12 9.41 10.30 5.89
CA THR A 12 9.63 11.07 7.11
C THR A 12 10.35 10.25 8.19
N GLU A 13 11.06 10.94 9.08
CA GLU A 13 11.70 10.29 10.23
C GLU A 13 10.67 9.74 11.21
N GLU A 14 9.50 10.38 11.34
CA GLU A 14 8.38 9.86 12.14
C GLU A 14 7.89 8.51 11.59
N TYR A 15 7.79 8.36 10.27
CA TYR A 15 7.41 7.09 9.65
C TYR A 15 8.47 6.02 9.91
N LYS A 16 9.75 6.32 9.70
CA LYS A 16 10.83 5.37 9.98
C LYS A 16 10.85 4.91 11.44
N ALA A 17 10.67 5.85 12.37
CA ALA A 17 10.61 5.56 13.81
C ALA A 17 9.38 4.73 14.20
N SER A 18 8.34 4.71 13.37
CA SER A 18 7.14 3.89 13.61
C SER A 18 7.32 2.42 13.24
N LEU A 19 8.36 2.06 12.47
CA LEU A 19 8.65 0.68 12.09
C LEU A 19 9.15 -0.09 13.32
N VAL A 20 8.37 -1.08 13.75
CA VAL A 20 8.65 -1.87 14.95
C VAL A 20 8.95 -3.32 14.53
N PRO A 21 10.16 -3.83 14.83
CA PRO A 21 10.53 -5.22 14.59
C PRO A 21 9.67 -6.20 15.39
N PHE A 22 9.37 -7.34 14.78
CA PHE A 22 8.70 -8.44 15.46
C PHE A 22 9.71 -9.27 16.27
N PRO A 23 9.32 -9.79 17.45
CA PRO A 23 10.14 -10.76 18.17
C PRO A 23 10.41 -12.00 17.31
N LYS A 24 11.66 -12.45 17.26
CA LYS A 24 12.08 -13.59 16.43
C LYS A 24 11.30 -14.85 16.79
N GLU A 25 11.09 -15.07 18.08
CA GLU A 25 10.40 -16.23 18.64
C GLU A 25 8.94 -16.31 18.17
N THR A 26 8.33 -15.17 17.82
CA THR A 26 6.96 -15.13 17.27
C THR A 26 6.91 -15.58 15.81
N LEU A 27 7.97 -15.32 15.03
CA LEU A 27 8.00 -15.60 13.59
C LEU A 27 8.69 -16.92 13.24
N GLU A 28 9.59 -17.43 14.08
CA GLU A 28 10.31 -18.69 13.87
C GLU A 28 9.39 -19.89 13.54
N PRO A 29 8.25 -20.09 14.24
CA PRO A 29 7.34 -21.22 13.93
C PRO A 29 6.74 -21.15 12.53
N LEU A 30 6.66 -19.96 11.94
CA LEU A 30 6.06 -19.74 10.61
C LEU A 30 6.98 -20.18 9.47
N LYS A 31 8.28 -20.41 9.73
CA LYS A 31 9.28 -20.84 8.73
C LYS A 31 9.24 -19.98 7.46
N LEU A 32 9.22 -18.66 7.67
CA LEU A 32 9.15 -17.68 6.58
C LEU A 32 10.42 -17.72 5.71
N PRO A 33 10.33 -17.32 4.42
CA PRO A 33 11.50 -17.03 3.61
C PRO A 33 12.46 -16.07 4.32
N THR A 34 13.77 -16.30 4.17
CA THR A 34 14.83 -15.57 4.89
C THR A 34 14.68 -14.05 4.77
N GLU A 35 14.45 -13.53 3.57
CA GLU A 35 14.32 -12.08 3.34
C GLU A 35 13.10 -11.48 4.08
N ILE A 36 11.95 -12.16 4.08
CA ILE A 36 10.77 -11.73 4.85
C ILE A 36 11.05 -11.81 6.36
N PHE A 37 11.67 -12.90 6.81
CA PHE A 37 11.97 -13.11 8.22
C PHE A 37 12.95 -12.04 8.77
N GLU A 38 14.05 -11.81 8.06
CA GLU A 38 15.05 -10.80 8.43
C GLU A 38 14.41 -9.40 8.41
N PHE A 39 13.68 -9.04 7.35
CA PHE A 39 13.04 -7.73 7.28
C PHE A 39 12.07 -7.51 8.45
N LEU A 40 11.22 -8.47 8.77
CA LEU A 40 10.26 -8.33 9.86
C LEU A 40 10.92 -8.30 11.25
N THR A 41 12.08 -8.94 11.43
CA THR A 41 12.75 -9.03 12.74
C THR A 41 13.83 -7.98 12.97
N GLU A 42 14.28 -7.29 11.92
CA GLU A 42 15.29 -6.23 11.99
C GLU A 42 14.70 -4.83 11.75
N THR A 43 13.77 -4.70 10.79
CA THR A 43 13.12 -3.43 10.44
C THR A 43 11.68 -3.38 10.96
N GLY A 44 10.90 -4.41 10.66
CA GLY A 44 9.50 -4.53 11.08
C GLY A 44 8.50 -3.74 10.26
N LEU A 45 7.33 -3.53 10.86
CA LEU A 45 6.17 -2.86 10.25
C LEU A 45 5.63 -1.79 11.20
N PRO A 46 4.85 -0.82 10.70
CA PRO A 46 4.35 0.25 11.55
C PRO A 46 3.09 -0.18 12.33
N LEU A 47 3.29 -1.04 13.34
CA LEU A 47 2.24 -1.78 14.06
C LEU A 47 1.28 -0.92 14.90
N HIS A 48 1.69 0.30 15.26
CA HIS A 48 0.93 1.17 16.17
C HIS A 48 0.17 2.29 15.44
N ALA A 49 0.19 2.30 14.12
CA ALA A 49 -0.43 3.33 13.31
C ALA A 49 -1.53 2.74 12.42
N GLY A 50 -2.73 3.32 12.52
CA GLY A 50 -3.73 3.21 11.47
C GLY A 50 -3.47 4.31 10.46
N TYR A 51 -3.09 3.95 9.24
CA TYR A 51 -2.79 4.93 8.21
C TYR A 51 -3.98 5.12 7.27
N GLU A 52 -4.42 6.36 7.12
CA GLU A 52 -5.33 6.74 6.04
C GLU A 52 -4.53 6.83 4.74
N ILE A 53 -4.57 5.77 3.93
CA ILE A 53 -3.96 5.76 2.60
C ILE A 53 -4.96 6.19 1.51
N THR A 54 -6.24 6.21 1.83
CA THR A 54 -7.37 6.65 1.01
C THR A 54 -8.58 6.90 1.92
N PRO A 55 -9.62 7.64 1.50
CA PRO A 55 -10.75 7.92 2.35
C PRO A 55 -11.44 6.61 2.77
N ASN A 56 -11.79 6.50 4.04
CA ASN A 56 -12.59 5.40 4.61
C ASN A 56 -11.99 3.99 4.50
N ALA A 57 -10.73 3.81 4.11
CA ALA A 57 -10.07 2.51 4.13
C ALA A 57 -8.70 2.60 4.83
N PRO A 58 -8.69 2.58 6.18
CA PRO A 58 -7.45 2.66 6.94
C PRO A 58 -6.63 1.38 6.76
N LEU A 59 -5.34 1.54 6.50
CA LEU A 59 -4.37 0.47 6.57
C LEU A 59 -3.99 0.22 8.03
N THR A 60 -4.30 -0.98 8.53
CA THR A 60 -3.96 -1.44 9.87
C THR A 60 -3.10 -2.70 9.79
N PHE A 61 -1.93 -2.69 10.44
CA PHE A 61 -1.04 -3.84 10.49
C PHE A 61 -1.41 -4.80 11.63
N LEU A 62 -1.26 -6.10 11.38
CA LEU A 62 -1.49 -7.13 12.39
C LEU A 62 -0.31 -7.21 13.34
N SER A 63 -0.59 -7.20 14.64
CA SER A 63 0.42 -7.47 15.68
C SER A 63 1.00 -8.89 15.60
N MET A 64 0.28 -9.82 14.96
CA MET A 64 0.74 -11.18 14.68
C MET A 64 0.36 -11.57 13.25
N PRO A 65 1.33 -11.64 12.32
CA PRO A 65 1.10 -12.12 10.97
C PRO A 65 0.63 -13.57 10.96
N THR A 66 -0.22 -13.92 9.99
CA THR A 66 -0.77 -15.29 9.88
C THR A 66 -0.60 -15.84 8.48
N ILE A 67 -0.25 -17.12 8.39
CA ILE A 67 -0.19 -17.81 7.09
C ILE A 67 -1.60 -18.22 6.70
N LYS A 68 -2.04 -17.80 5.51
CA LYS A 68 -3.34 -18.11 4.94
C LYS A 68 -3.20 -18.65 3.52
N LYS A 69 -4.19 -19.43 3.11
CA LYS A 69 -4.44 -19.78 1.72
C LYS A 69 -5.77 -19.19 1.31
N TYR A 70 -5.75 -18.26 0.36
CA TYR A 70 -6.95 -17.61 -0.13
C TYR A 70 -7.68 -18.48 -1.16
N PRO A 71 -9.01 -18.33 -1.29
CA PRO A 71 -9.79 -19.05 -2.28
C PRO A 71 -9.22 -18.90 -3.70
N TYR A 72 -9.16 -20.01 -4.44
CA TYR A 72 -8.67 -20.09 -5.82
C TYR A 72 -7.20 -19.68 -6.05
N LEU A 73 -6.45 -19.31 -5.01
CA LEU A 73 -5.02 -19.05 -5.11
C LEU A 73 -4.22 -20.32 -4.79
N GLN A 74 -3.20 -20.60 -5.61
CA GLN A 74 -2.37 -21.78 -5.45
C GLN A 74 -1.36 -21.65 -4.30
N HIS A 75 -0.79 -20.46 -4.12
CA HIS A 75 0.28 -20.17 -3.18
C HIS A 75 -0.23 -19.86 -1.77
N GLN A 76 0.66 -19.99 -0.79
CA GLN A 76 0.45 -19.50 0.57
C GLN A 76 0.88 -18.05 0.69
N TYR A 77 0.22 -17.34 1.59
CA TYR A 77 0.44 -15.92 1.82
C TYR A 77 0.59 -15.66 3.32
N LEU A 78 1.43 -14.70 3.67
CA LEU A 78 1.51 -14.14 5.00
C LEU A 78 0.62 -12.90 5.06
N GLN A 79 -0.54 -12.99 5.72
CA GLN A 79 -1.35 -11.80 6.00
C GLN A 79 -0.64 -10.96 7.05
N ILE A 80 -0.41 -9.69 6.72
CA ILE A 80 0.31 -8.72 7.55
C ILE A 80 -0.55 -7.53 7.95
N GLY A 81 -1.72 -7.34 7.33
CA GLY A 81 -2.60 -6.22 7.63
C GLY A 81 -3.99 -6.34 7.02
N SER A 82 -4.77 -5.28 7.24
CA SER A 82 -6.12 -5.06 6.71
C SER A 82 -6.20 -3.66 6.10
N LEU A 83 -6.93 -3.56 5.00
CA LEU A 83 -7.34 -2.32 4.33
C LEU A 83 -8.88 -2.16 4.43
N ASP A 84 -9.45 -2.72 5.50
CA ASP A 84 -10.90 -2.75 5.78
C ASP A 84 -11.70 -3.31 4.60
N GLU A 85 -12.67 -2.56 4.05
CA GLU A 85 -13.51 -2.98 2.92
C GLU A 85 -12.71 -3.24 1.63
N MET A 86 -11.52 -2.64 1.50
CA MET A 86 -10.64 -2.93 0.37
C MET A 86 -9.98 -4.31 0.49
N GLY A 87 -10.04 -4.99 1.64
CA GLY A 87 -9.57 -6.36 1.82
C GLY A 87 -8.29 -6.48 2.64
N GLU A 88 -7.56 -7.58 2.46
CA GLU A 88 -6.40 -7.93 3.28
C GLU A 88 -5.08 -7.53 2.63
N LEU A 89 -4.08 -7.15 3.43
CA LEU A 89 -2.71 -6.93 3.00
C LEU A 89 -1.89 -8.19 3.27
N ALA A 90 -1.29 -8.78 2.23
CA ALA A 90 -0.56 -10.04 2.36
C ALA A 90 0.66 -10.15 1.45
N ILE A 91 1.64 -10.94 1.90
CA ILE A 91 2.88 -11.25 1.17
C ILE A 91 2.77 -12.65 0.59
N ASN A 92 2.99 -12.80 -0.71
CA ASN A 92 3.09 -14.14 -1.32
C ASN A 92 4.39 -14.82 -0.86
N LEU A 93 4.31 -15.97 -0.18
CA LEU A 93 5.49 -16.64 0.38
C LEU A 93 6.41 -17.28 -0.67
N THR A 94 5.96 -17.44 -1.92
CA THR A 94 6.78 -17.97 -3.02
C THR A 94 7.52 -16.87 -3.77
N PHE A 95 6.83 -15.77 -4.07
CA PHE A 95 7.37 -14.67 -4.90
C PHE A 95 7.83 -13.45 -4.08
N GLN A 96 7.51 -13.44 -2.78
CA GLN A 96 7.82 -12.38 -1.82
C GLN A 96 7.20 -11.01 -2.14
N SER A 97 6.32 -10.94 -3.13
CA SER A 97 5.59 -9.73 -3.50
C SER A 97 4.39 -9.47 -2.58
N VAL A 98 4.09 -8.19 -2.40
CA VAL A 98 3.02 -7.69 -1.54
C VAL A 98 1.77 -7.41 -2.37
N TYR A 99 0.63 -7.85 -1.86
CA TYR A 99 -0.67 -7.72 -2.51
C TYR A 99 -1.71 -7.17 -1.53
N GLN A 100 -2.62 -6.37 -2.08
CA GLN A 100 -3.95 -6.24 -1.53
C GLN A 100 -4.83 -7.35 -2.13
N ILE A 101 -5.55 -8.05 -1.26
CA ILE A 101 -6.36 -9.22 -1.61
C ILE A 101 -7.79 -8.98 -1.18
N GLN A 102 -8.70 -8.88 -2.14
CA GLN A 102 -10.14 -8.76 -1.88
C GLN A 102 -10.80 -10.12 -2.10
N ILE A 103 -11.65 -10.53 -1.16
CA ILE A 103 -12.50 -11.71 -1.33
C ILE A 103 -13.87 -11.21 -1.78
N VAL A 104 -14.30 -11.63 -2.96
CA VAL A 104 -15.62 -11.31 -3.50
C VAL A 104 -16.43 -12.58 -3.63
N ASN A 105 -17.74 -12.50 -3.36
CA ASN A 105 -18.64 -13.61 -3.64
C ASN A 105 -19.18 -13.45 -5.07
N ASP A 106 -18.77 -14.33 -5.98
CA ASP A 106 -19.27 -14.37 -7.36
C ASP A 106 -20.09 -15.64 -7.55
N ASN A 107 -21.40 -15.48 -7.77
CA ASN A 107 -22.35 -16.57 -7.97
C ASN A 107 -22.33 -17.65 -6.87
N GLY A 108 -22.13 -17.25 -5.61
CA GLY A 108 -22.10 -18.18 -4.47
C GLY A 108 -20.72 -18.78 -4.18
N TYR A 109 -19.68 -18.38 -4.93
CA TYR A 109 -18.31 -18.83 -4.71
C TYR A 109 -17.41 -17.66 -4.31
N ASP A 110 -16.66 -17.83 -3.23
CA ASP A 110 -15.70 -16.83 -2.78
C ASP A 110 -14.45 -16.85 -3.67
N MET A 111 -14.17 -15.77 -4.38
CA MET A 111 -13.01 -15.60 -5.24
C MET A 111 -12.07 -14.54 -4.68
N ALA A 112 -10.77 -14.83 -4.64
CA ALA A 112 -9.76 -13.85 -4.29
C ALA A 112 -9.30 -13.07 -5.52
N ILE A 113 -9.43 -11.74 -5.47
CA ILE A 113 -8.88 -10.80 -6.46
C ILE A 113 -7.60 -10.21 -5.91
N LEU A 114 -6.53 -10.26 -6.70
CA LEU A 114 -5.19 -9.78 -6.34
C LEU A 114 -4.88 -8.44 -7.00
N TYR A 115 -4.40 -7.49 -6.21
CA TYR A 115 -3.82 -6.24 -6.69
C TYR A 115 -2.37 -6.15 -6.21
N LEU A 116 -1.43 -6.16 -7.15
CA LEU A 116 -0.01 -6.04 -6.83
C LEU A 116 0.26 -4.65 -6.24
N MET A 117 0.83 -4.63 -5.04
CA MET A 117 1.29 -3.41 -4.39
C MET A 117 2.77 -3.17 -4.61
N ASN A 118 3.62 -4.17 -4.39
CA ASN A 118 5.07 -4.07 -4.58
C ASN A 118 5.69 -5.46 -4.78
N TYR A 119 6.89 -5.55 -5.38
CA TYR A 119 7.57 -6.83 -5.59
C TYR A 119 8.32 -7.38 -4.37
N SER A 120 8.51 -6.58 -3.33
CA SER A 120 9.11 -6.99 -2.06
C SER A 120 8.53 -6.19 -0.88
N LEU A 121 8.75 -6.70 0.34
CA LEU A 121 8.28 -6.04 1.56
C LEU A 121 9.00 -4.72 1.83
N SER A 122 10.31 -4.64 1.56
CA SER A 122 11.09 -3.41 1.72
C SER A 122 10.60 -2.31 0.78
N GLN A 123 10.40 -2.64 -0.49
CA GLN A 123 9.83 -1.71 -1.47
C GLN A 123 8.42 -1.25 -1.07
N PHE A 124 7.61 -2.13 -0.48
CA PHE A 124 6.30 -1.76 0.02
C PHE A 124 6.39 -0.72 1.15
N VAL A 125 7.26 -0.94 2.13
CA VAL A 125 7.47 -0.01 3.25
C VAL A 125 7.95 1.35 2.74
N ASP A 126 8.90 1.39 1.82
CA ASP A 126 9.37 2.65 1.24
C ASP A 126 8.28 3.38 0.45
N CYS A 127 7.54 2.65 -0.40
CA CYS A 127 6.41 3.21 -1.16
C CYS A 127 5.30 3.73 -0.24
N LEU A 128 4.99 3.02 0.85
CA LEU A 128 4.03 3.46 1.85
C LEU A 128 4.52 4.75 2.52
N GLY A 129 5.79 4.82 2.94
CA GLY A 129 6.36 6.04 3.53
C GLY A 129 6.25 7.26 2.61
N LEU A 130 6.52 7.10 1.31
CA LEU A 130 6.36 8.15 0.30
C LEU A 130 4.88 8.54 0.10
N TRP A 131 3.99 7.55 0.11
CA TRP A 131 2.56 7.79 -0.03
C TRP A 131 2.02 8.59 1.15
N LEU A 132 2.43 8.25 2.37
CA LEU A 132 1.95 8.90 3.59
C LEU A 132 2.41 10.36 3.72
N SER A 133 3.55 10.74 3.13
CA SER A 133 3.93 12.15 3.07
C SER A 133 3.18 12.91 1.97
N PHE A 134 2.89 12.25 0.84
CA PHE A 134 2.20 12.84 -0.30
C PHE A 134 0.68 13.01 -0.10
N TYR A 135 -0.01 11.96 0.34
CA TYR A 135 -1.47 11.86 0.27
C TYR A 135 -2.22 13.00 1.00
N PRO A 136 -1.81 13.44 2.22
CA PRO A 136 -2.46 14.57 2.87
C PRO A 136 -2.34 15.87 2.07
N GLN A 137 -1.15 16.17 1.51
CA GLN A 137 -0.93 17.37 0.69
C GLN A 137 -1.78 17.34 -0.59
N PHE A 138 -1.91 16.15 -1.18
CA PHE A 138 -2.69 15.92 -2.39
C PHE A 138 -4.19 16.10 -2.15
N ARG A 139 -4.73 15.53 -1.06
CA ARG A 139 -6.12 15.71 -0.64
C ARG A 139 -6.45 17.18 -0.41
N ASP A 140 -5.57 17.91 0.29
CA ASP A 140 -5.76 19.33 0.57
C ASP A 140 -5.77 20.18 -0.72
N GLU A 141 -4.94 19.82 -1.70
CA GLU A 141 -4.90 20.51 -2.98
C GLU A 141 -6.16 20.23 -3.82
N ILE A 142 -6.66 19.00 -3.85
CA ILE A 142 -7.94 18.68 -4.50
C ILE A 142 -9.08 19.46 -3.86
N ALA A 143 -9.14 19.51 -2.52
CA ALA A 143 -10.16 20.26 -1.80
C ALA A 143 -10.11 21.76 -2.14
N ARG A 144 -8.92 22.36 -2.24
CA ARG A 144 -8.74 23.76 -2.68
C ARG A 144 -9.25 23.98 -4.11
N ASN A 145 -8.91 23.08 -5.04
CA ASN A 145 -9.33 23.21 -6.43
C ASN A 145 -10.86 23.08 -6.58
N LEU A 146 -11.51 22.17 -5.85
CA LEU A 146 -12.96 22.02 -5.83
C LEU A 146 -13.70 23.25 -5.28
N VAL A 147 -13.11 23.96 -4.31
CA VAL A 147 -13.68 25.23 -3.79
C VAL A 147 -13.60 26.34 -4.84
N LEU A 148 -12.52 26.38 -5.64
CA LEU A 148 -12.32 27.39 -6.68
C LEU A 148 -13.12 27.08 -7.94
N ASP A 149 -13.20 25.82 -8.32
CA ASP A 149 -13.96 25.30 -9.44
C ASP A 149 -14.75 24.05 -9.04
N PRO A 150 -16.06 24.17 -8.78
CA PRO A 150 -16.91 23.02 -8.46
C PRO A 150 -17.00 21.96 -9.56
N LYS A 151 -16.53 22.25 -10.79
CA LYS A 151 -16.45 21.30 -11.90
C LYS A 151 -15.06 20.66 -12.04
N PHE A 152 -14.12 21.01 -11.17
CA PHE A 152 -12.79 20.41 -11.16
C PHE A 152 -12.89 18.88 -11.18
N SER A 153 -12.14 18.27 -12.07
CA SER A 153 -12.12 16.83 -12.27
C SER A 153 -10.68 16.35 -12.32
N LEU A 154 -10.29 15.50 -11.37
CA LEU A 154 -8.94 14.96 -11.34
C LEU A 154 -8.60 14.11 -12.59
N PHE A 155 -9.61 13.60 -13.32
CA PHE A 155 -9.39 12.93 -14.61
C PHE A 155 -8.66 13.80 -15.64
N GLU A 156 -8.79 15.13 -15.52
CA GLU A 156 -8.18 16.10 -16.43
C GLU A 156 -6.83 16.64 -15.92
N HIS A 157 -6.41 16.20 -14.72
CA HIS A 157 -5.32 16.78 -13.95
C HIS A 157 -4.30 15.73 -13.44
N GLU A 158 -3.87 14.83 -14.32
CA GLU A 158 -2.90 13.77 -13.97
C GLU A 158 -1.57 14.34 -13.44
N GLU A 159 -1.22 15.57 -13.83
CA GLU A 159 -0.05 16.29 -13.33
C GLU A 159 -0.01 16.42 -11.80
N MET A 160 -1.16 16.34 -11.13
CA MET A 160 -1.25 16.46 -9.67
C MET A 160 -0.72 15.22 -8.93
N TYR A 161 -0.80 14.03 -9.53
CA TYR A 161 -0.29 12.79 -8.92
C TYR A 161 0.93 12.21 -9.65
N ASN A 162 1.32 12.75 -10.80
CA ASN A 162 2.57 12.36 -11.46
C ASN A 162 3.83 12.43 -10.57
N PRO A 163 3.98 13.42 -9.65
CA PRO A 163 5.14 13.46 -8.75
C PRO A 163 5.27 12.21 -7.86
N ILE A 164 4.17 11.72 -7.26
CA ILE A 164 4.23 10.51 -6.44
C ILE A 164 4.52 9.28 -7.30
N LEU A 165 3.91 9.16 -8.49
CA LEU A 165 4.17 8.05 -9.40
C LEU A 165 5.65 7.97 -9.81
N ASN A 166 6.31 9.12 -10.02
CA ASN A 166 7.74 9.17 -10.31
C ASN A 166 8.58 8.68 -9.12
N LYS A 167 8.26 9.11 -7.90
CA LYS A 167 8.93 8.66 -6.67
C LYS A 167 8.75 7.16 -6.42
N LEU A 168 7.53 6.64 -6.57
CA LEU A 168 7.26 5.20 -6.44
C LEU A 168 8.01 4.37 -7.49
N LYS A 169 8.23 4.92 -8.69
CA LYS A 169 9.02 4.28 -9.75
C LYS A 169 10.51 4.22 -9.44
N GLU A 170 11.05 5.17 -8.68
CA GLU A 170 12.44 5.12 -8.20
C GLU A 170 12.66 3.92 -7.25
N VAL A 171 11.64 3.59 -6.43
CA VAL A 171 11.67 2.48 -5.45
C VAL A 171 11.35 1.12 -6.10
N ASP A 172 10.25 1.05 -6.87
CA ASP A 172 9.79 -0.19 -7.52
C ASP A 172 9.45 0.05 -8.99
N PRO A 173 10.47 0.15 -9.86
CA PRO A 173 10.26 0.40 -11.29
C PRO A 173 9.55 -0.76 -12.00
N LYS A 174 9.53 -1.96 -11.41
CA LYS A 174 8.93 -3.15 -12.00
C LYS A 174 7.43 -3.12 -11.78
N SER A 175 6.96 -2.82 -10.56
CA SER A 175 5.52 -2.77 -10.30
C SER A 175 4.83 -1.62 -11.02
N MET A 176 5.52 -0.49 -11.20
CA MET A 176 5.03 0.66 -11.96
C MET A 176 4.74 0.38 -13.45
N ARG A 177 5.26 -0.71 -14.01
CA ARG A 177 4.96 -1.17 -15.39
C ARG A 177 3.68 -1.99 -15.48
N GLN A 178 3.14 -2.44 -14.35
CA GLN A 178 1.91 -3.22 -14.33
C GLN A 178 0.72 -2.32 -14.61
N LYS A 179 -0.18 -2.79 -15.48
CA LYS A 179 -1.38 -2.04 -15.86
C LYS A 179 -2.36 -1.88 -14.69
N LYS A 180 -2.47 -2.91 -13.84
CA LYS A 180 -3.31 -2.92 -12.65
C LYS A 180 -2.43 -2.88 -11.39
N PHE A 181 -1.83 -1.71 -11.18
CA PHE A 181 -0.93 -1.46 -10.05
C PHE A 181 -1.67 -0.71 -8.95
N PHE A 182 -1.58 -1.18 -7.70
CA PHE A 182 -2.34 -0.62 -6.59
C PHE A 182 -2.12 0.89 -6.44
N TRP A 183 -0.87 1.36 -6.32
CA TRP A 183 -0.62 2.78 -6.07
C TRP A 183 -1.07 3.71 -7.19
N ARG A 184 -1.08 3.23 -8.45
CA ARG A 184 -1.66 3.97 -9.57
C ARG A 184 -3.18 4.08 -9.42
N ARG A 185 -3.82 2.98 -9.04
CA ARG A 185 -5.27 2.93 -8.76
C ARG A 185 -5.65 3.87 -7.62
N MET A 186 -4.81 4.02 -6.60
CA MET A 186 -5.04 4.98 -5.51
C MET A 186 -5.01 6.45 -5.95
N CYS A 187 -4.46 6.75 -7.12
CA CYS A 187 -4.45 8.09 -7.70
C CYS A 187 -5.69 8.36 -8.58
N GLU A 188 -6.55 7.36 -8.80
CA GLU A 188 -7.69 7.51 -9.70
C GLU A 188 -8.83 8.29 -9.02
N PRO A 189 -9.57 9.14 -9.77
CA PRO A 189 -10.49 10.11 -9.16
C PRO A 189 -11.69 9.54 -8.41
N ASP A 190 -12.07 8.30 -8.66
CA ASP A 190 -13.16 7.61 -7.97
C ASP A 190 -12.74 6.99 -6.63
N ILE A 191 -11.44 7.07 -6.29
CA ILE A 191 -10.88 6.59 -5.02
C ILE A 191 -10.62 7.73 -4.03
N ILE A 192 -10.48 8.97 -4.51
CA ILE A 192 -9.99 10.14 -3.73
C ILE A 192 -11.14 11.01 -3.21
#